data_AF-A0AAV3UZX8-F1
#
_entry.id   AF-A0AAV3UZX8-F1
#
_cell.length_a   1.000
_cell.length_b   1.000
_cell.length_c   1.000
_cell.angle_alpha   90.00
_cell.angle_beta   90.00
_cell.angle_gamma   90.00
#
_symmetry.space_group_name_H-M   'P 1'
#
loop_
_entity.id
_entity.type
_entity.pdbx_description
1 polymer ?
#
loop_
_entity_poly.entity_id
_entity_poly.type
_entity_poly.pdbx_seq_one_letter_code
_entity_poly.pdbx_strand_id
1 'polypeptide(L)'
;MQVTLPLPLYKKLAVTFRVEPGCLGPDGSEHIEGFCQFAKQHVSSLYSDFVRWRIVPRYDKSLPETEYKTNNKRLDHTKARQYLSAFEQELDTFEAHFHEKLADLIDQYLGR
;
A
#
# COMPACT_ATOMS: atom_id res chain seq x y z
N MET A 1 -12.76 -19.78 -12.30
CA MET A 1 -11.77 -19.36 -13.32
C MET A 1 -10.40 -19.50 -12.67
N GLN A 2 -9.47 -20.26 -13.23
CA GLN A 2 -8.10 -20.30 -12.69
C GLN A 2 -7.38 -19.02 -13.08
N VAL A 3 -6.94 -18.24 -12.08
CA VAL A 3 -6.12 -17.05 -12.30
C VAL A 3 -4.65 -17.50 -12.32
N THR A 4 -3.95 -17.27 -13.44
CA THR A 4 -2.51 -17.57 -13.54
C THR A 4 -1.72 -16.41 -12.93
N LEU A 5 -0.88 -16.73 -11.93
CA LEU A 5 0.00 -15.79 -11.25
C LEU A 5 1.46 -15.94 -11.74
N PRO A 6 2.28 -14.88 -11.71
CA PRO A 6 1.91 -13.50 -11.36
C PRO A 6 1.12 -12.83 -12.48
N LEU A 7 0.22 -11.90 -12.12
CA LEU A 7 -0.51 -11.11 -13.10
C LEU A 7 0.44 -10.18 -13.88
N PRO A 8 0.15 -9.89 -15.15
CA PRO A 8 0.85 -8.82 -15.85
C PRO A 8 0.57 -7.46 -15.18
N LEU A 9 1.54 -6.53 -15.25
CA LEU A 9 1.52 -5.27 -14.48
C LEU A 9 0.23 -4.44 -14.62
N TYR A 10 -0.40 -4.43 -15.79
CA TYR A 10 -1.62 -3.66 -16.05
C TYR A 10 -2.89 -4.29 -15.41
N LYS A 11 -2.83 -5.58 -15.04
CA LYS A 11 -3.91 -6.29 -14.34
C LYS A 11 -3.76 -6.24 -12.82
N LYS A 12 -2.56 -5.98 -12.29
CA LYS A 12 -2.33 -5.88 -10.85
C LYS A 12 -3.12 -4.72 -10.25
N LEU A 13 -3.56 -4.90 -9.01
CA LEU A 13 -4.11 -3.83 -8.18
C LEU A 13 -2.99 -2.89 -7.77
N ALA A 14 -3.01 -1.68 -8.30
CA ALA A 14 -2.16 -0.60 -7.81
C ALA A 14 -2.76 -0.06 -6.52
N VAL A 15 -2.04 -0.22 -5.41
CA VAL A 15 -2.41 0.32 -4.10
C VAL A 15 -1.50 1.48 -3.80
N THR A 16 -2.06 2.69 -3.75
CA THR A 16 -1.35 3.88 -3.30
C THR A 16 -1.68 4.11 -1.84
N PHE A 17 -0.68 3.99 -0.97
CA PHE A 17 -0.78 4.33 0.43
C PHE A 17 -0.02 5.63 0.70
N ARG A 18 -0.70 6.60 1.32
CA ARG A 18 -0.16 7.93 1.59
C ARG A 18 0.13 8.07 3.08
N VAL A 19 1.41 8.12 3.43
CA VAL A 19 1.87 8.18 4.83
C VAL A 19 1.91 9.63 5.29
N GLU A 20 1.25 9.95 6.40
CA GLU A 20 1.37 11.29 7.00
C GLU A 20 2.75 11.45 7.68
N PRO A 21 3.44 12.61 7.50
CA PRO A 21 4.71 12.87 8.19
C PRO A 21 4.62 12.69 9.71
N GLY A 22 3.47 13.06 10.31
CA GLY A 22 3.26 12.95 11.76
C GLY A 22 3.35 11.52 12.31
N CYS A 23 3.18 10.49 11.47
CA CYS A 23 3.38 9.08 11.87
C CYS A 23 4.83 8.76 12.24
N LEU A 24 5.79 9.58 11.81
CA LEU A 24 7.21 9.41 12.07
C LEU A 24 7.71 10.24 13.27
N GLY A 25 6.79 10.93 13.99
CA GLY A 25 7.11 11.78 15.13
C GLY A 25 7.30 13.26 14.77
N PRO A 26 7.89 14.07 15.68
CA PRO A 26 7.96 15.53 15.54
C PRO A 26 8.77 15.99 14.32
N ASP A 27 9.87 15.29 14.01
CA ASP A 27 10.74 15.59 12.86
C ASP A 27 10.31 14.84 11.59
N GLY A 28 9.09 14.29 11.58
CA GLY A 28 8.62 13.41 10.53
C GLY A 28 8.60 14.04 9.13
N SER A 29 8.50 15.37 9.02
CA SER A 29 8.63 16.08 7.74
C SER A 29 10.01 15.94 7.10
N GLU A 30 11.07 15.78 7.90
CA GLU A 30 12.45 15.57 7.40
C GLU A 30 12.67 14.12 6.96
N HIS A 31 11.92 13.18 7.55
CA HIS A 31 12.09 11.75 7.34
C HIS A 31 11.15 11.14 6.29
N ILE A 32 10.02 11.78 5.99
CA ILE A 32 8.92 11.15 5.25
C ILE A 32 9.29 10.67 3.84
N GLU A 33 10.11 11.41 3.11
CA GLU A 33 10.54 11.03 1.76
C GLU A 33 11.46 9.79 1.81
N GLY A 34 12.44 9.80 2.71
CA GLY A 34 13.35 8.68 2.95
C GLY A 34 12.60 7.43 3.42
N PHE A 35 11.64 7.60 4.34
CA PHE A 35 10.80 6.52 4.82
C PHE A 35 9.95 5.91 3.69
N CYS A 36 9.31 6.72 2.84
CA CYS A 36 8.51 6.20 1.74
C CYS A 36 9.36 5.37 0.76
N GLN A 37 10.60 5.80 0.46
CA GLN A 37 11.53 5.03 -0.36
C GLN A 37 11.92 3.71 0.30
N PHE A 38 12.26 3.75 1.59
CA PHE A 38 12.60 2.58 2.41
C PHE A 38 11.43 1.59 2.44
N ALA A 39 10.23 2.05 2.82
CA ALA A 39 9.05 1.21 2.95
C ALA A 39 8.67 0.57 1.61
N LYS A 40 8.71 1.33 0.51
CA LYS A 40 8.44 0.81 -0.84
C LYS A 40 9.33 -0.38 -1.19
N GLN A 41 10.61 -0.35 -0.84
CA GLN A 41 11.53 -1.47 -1.11
C GLN A 41 11.09 -2.72 -0.34
N HIS A 42 10.73 -2.57 0.93
CA HIS A 42 10.38 -3.68 1.82
C HIS A 42 9.00 -4.28 1.52
N VAL A 43 8.02 -3.47 1.10
CA VAL A 43 6.67 -3.98 0.75
C VAL A 43 6.56 -4.43 -0.70
N SER A 44 7.59 -4.24 -1.54
CA SER A 44 7.52 -4.55 -2.98
C SER A 44 7.23 -6.02 -3.28
N SER A 45 7.61 -6.94 -2.40
CA SER A 45 7.35 -8.38 -2.50
C SER A 45 5.99 -8.80 -1.92
N LEU A 46 5.41 -7.98 -1.02
CA LEU A 46 4.15 -8.26 -0.34
C LEU A 46 2.99 -8.33 -1.34
N TYR A 47 2.32 -9.47 -1.43
CA TYR A 47 1.25 -9.73 -2.43
C TYR A 47 1.66 -9.44 -3.88
N SER A 48 2.96 -9.53 -4.18
CA SER A 48 3.52 -9.04 -5.45
C SER A 48 2.97 -9.77 -6.68
N ASP A 49 2.38 -10.96 -6.54
CA ASP A 49 1.74 -11.67 -7.63
C ASP A 49 0.55 -10.91 -8.24
N PHE A 50 -0.18 -10.13 -7.44
CA PHE A 50 -1.41 -9.46 -7.86
C PHE A 50 -1.55 -8.00 -7.38
N VAL A 51 -0.61 -7.48 -6.59
CA VAL A 51 -0.58 -6.10 -6.09
C VAL A 51 0.68 -5.37 -6.58
N ARG A 52 0.55 -4.06 -6.76
CA ARG A 52 1.65 -3.14 -7.02
C ARG A 52 1.58 -1.96 -6.07
N TRP A 53 2.50 -1.93 -5.10
CA TRP A 53 2.53 -0.91 -4.06
C TRP A 53 3.10 0.42 -4.54
N ARG A 54 2.50 1.51 -4.06
CA ARG A 54 3.02 2.87 -4.17
C ARG A 54 2.91 3.52 -2.79
N ILE A 55 4.05 3.69 -2.12
CA ILE A 55 4.14 4.40 -0.85
C ILE A 55 4.61 5.82 -1.15
N VAL A 56 3.85 6.82 -0.71
CA VAL A 56 4.16 8.23 -0.94
C VAL A 56 3.82 9.08 0.29
N PRO A 57 4.42 10.26 0.46
CA PRO A 57 4.02 11.19 1.49
C PRO A 57 2.59 11.70 1.31
N ARG A 58 1.89 11.95 2.42
CA ARG A 58 0.58 12.61 2.46
C ARG A 58 0.73 14.04 2.99
N TYR A 59 1.08 14.96 2.10
CA TYR A 59 1.07 16.40 2.40
C TYR A 59 -0.32 17.01 2.26
N ASP A 60 -1.09 16.53 1.28
CA ASP A 60 -2.47 16.94 1.06
C ASP A 60 -3.44 15.99 1.77
N LYS A 61 -4.02 16.46 2.88
CA LYS A 61 -4.98 15.70 3.68
C LYS A 61 -6.35 15.54 3.01
N SER A 62 -6.63 16.27 1.92
CA SER A 62 -7.87 16.08 1.14
C SER A 62 -7.84 14.76 0.33
N LEU A 63 -6.65 14.23 0.05
CA LEU A 63 -6.50 12.93 -0.59
C LEU A 63 -6.71 11.80 0.41
N PRO A 64 -7.35 10.69 0.00
CA PRO A 64 -7.52 9.53 0.87
C PRO A 64 -6.16 8.89 1.17
N GLU A 65 -6.04 8.32 2.37
CA GLU A 65 -4.87 7.55 2.79
C GLU A 65 -4.58 6.40 1.82
N THR A 66 -5.60 5.59 1.53
CA THR A 66 -5.49 4.48 0.58
C THR A 66 -6.29 4.74 -0.70
N GLU A 67 -5.67 4.47 -1.85
CA GLU A 67 -6.32 4.53 -3.16
C GLU A 67 -6.04 3.25 -3.97
N TYR A 68 -7.11 2.70 -4.53
CA TYR A 68 -7.09 1.49 -5.34
C TYR A 68 -7.26 1.79 -6.83
N LYS A 69 -6.41 1.20 -7.68
CA LYS A 69 -6.50 1.33 -9.14
C LYS A 69 -6.23 0.00 -9.85
N THR A 70 -6.94 -0.27 -10.92
CA THR A 70 -6.60 -1.33 -11.88
C THR A 70 -6.73 -0.78 -13.29
N ASN A 71 -5.77 -1.09 -14.18
CA ASN A 71 -5.77 -0.59 -15.55
C ASN A 71 -6.05 0.94 -15.65
N ASN A 72 -5.38 1.73 -14.80
CA ASN A 72 -5.56 3.19 -14.62
C ASN A 72 -6.96 3.67 -14.20
N LYS A 73 -7.91 2.78 -13.88
CA LYS A 73 -9.22 3.13 -13.35
C LYS A 73 -9.22 3.05 -11.84
N ARG A 74 -9.71 4.10 -11.18
CA ARG A 74 -9.90 4.10 -9.72
C ARG A 74 -11.01 3.12 -9.35
N LEU A 75 -10.75 2.32 -8.31
CA LEU A 75 -11.72 1.43 -7.71
C LEU A 75 -12.24 2.07 -6.41
N ASP A 76 -13.55 1.93 -6.20
CA ASP A 76 -14.14 2.12 -4.89
C ASP A 76 -13.84 0.90 -3.99
N HIS A 77 -14.18 1.01 -2.71
CA HIS A 77 -13.95 -0.03 -1.72
C HIS A 77 -14.62 -1.37 -2.08
N THR A 78 -15.83 -1.32 -2.64
CA THR A 78 -16.59 -2.52 -3.05
C THR A 78 -15.87 -3.26 -4.17
N LYS A 79 -15.38 -2.54 -5.19
CA LYS A 79 -14.63 -3.14 -6.30
C LYS A 79 -13.25 -3.63 -5.88
N ALA A 80 -12.58 -2.94 -4.96
CA ALA A 80 -11.32 -3.39 -4.38
C ALA A 80 -11.52 -4.73 -3.65
N ARG A 81 -12.58 -4.85 -2.84
CA ARG A 81 -12.97 -6.11 -2.16
C ARG A 81 -13.25 -7.23 -3.16
N GLN A 82 -14.01 -6.95 -4.21
CA GLN A 82 -14.28 -7.92 -5.27
C GLN A 82 -13.00 -8.37 -5.97
N TYR A 83 -12.08 -7.44 -6.29
CA TYR A 83 -10.79 -7.79 -6.87
C TYR A 83 -9.99 -8.74 -5.97
N LEU A 84 -9.87 -8.42 -4.69
CA LEU A 84 -9.11 -9.21 -3.71
C LEU A 84 -9.70 -10.60 -3.47
N SER A 85 -11.02 -10.73 -3.51
CA SER A 85 -11.69 -12.03 -3.36
C SER A 85 -11.32 -13.06 -4.44
N ALA A 86 -10.87 -12.60 -5.62
CA ALA A 86 -10.38 -13.49 -6.67
C ALA A 86 -9.03 -14.17 -6.33
N PHE A 87 -8.36 -13.69 -5.28
CA PHE A 87 -7.10 -14.21 -4.74
C PHE A 87 -7.26 -14.71 -3.30
N GLU A 88 -8.50 -15.03 -2.89
CA GLU A 88 -8.84 -15.51 -1.55
C GLU A 88 -8.42 -14.54 -0.43
N GLN A 89 -8.31 -13.24 -0.77
CA GLN A 89 -8.03 -12.17 0.20
C GLN A 89 -9.32 -11.43 0.55
N GLU A 90 -9.49 -11.15 1.83
CA GLU A 90 -10.49 -10.23 2.34
C GLU A 90 -9.84 -8.84 2.49
N LEU A 91 -10.58 -7.78 2.15
CA LEU A 91 -10.02 -6.42 2.04
C LEU A 91 -9.58 -5.88 3.40
N ASP A 92 -10.39 -6.06 4.43
CA ASP A 92 -10.09 -5.52 5.76
C ASP A 92 -8.87 -6.26 6.36
N THR A 93 -8.76 -7.57 6.12
CA THR A 93 -7.60 -8.39 6.51
C THR A 93 -6.34 -8.02 5.73
N PHE A 94 -6.47 -7.79 4.42
CA PHE A 94 -5.37 -7.32 3.57
C PHE A 94 -4.84 -5.95 4.02
N GLU A 95 -5.74 -5.02 4.32
CA GLU A 95 -5.39 -3.70 4.84
C GLU A 95 -4.73 -3.82 6.22
N ALA A 96 -5.28 -4.62 7.14
CA ALA A 96 -4.71 -4.82 8.47
C ALA A 96 -3.27 -5.34 8.41
N HIS A 97 -3.02 -6.39 7.60
CA HIS A 97 -1.66 -6.93 7.45
C HIS A 97 -0.68 -5.91 6.85
N PHE A 98 -1.13 -5.08 5.90
CA PHE A 98 -0.30 -4.00 5.38
C PHE A 98 0.00 -2.94 6.45
N HIS A 99 -0.98 -2.56 7.28
CA HIS A 99 -0.77 -1.59 8.36
C HIS A 99 0.17 -2.11 9.44
N GLU A 100 0.03 -3.37 9.85
CA GLU A 100 0.98 -4.05 10.75
C GLU A 100 2.39 -4.00 10.17
N LYS A 101 2.54 -4.39 8.88
CA LYS A 101 3.84 -4.34 8.23
C LYS A 101 4.42 -2.94 8.15
N LEU A 102 3.58 -1.92 7.95
CA LEU A 102 4.02 -0.54 7.88
C LEU A 102 4.47 -0.02 9.26
N ALA A 103 3.77 -0.40 10.33
CA ALA A 103 4.17 -0.07 11.69
C ALA A 103 5.56 -0.63 12.02
N ASP A 104 5.81 -1.91 11.73
CA ASP A 104 7.14 -2.52 11.88
C ASP A 104 8.22 -1.75 11.12
N LEU A 105 7.90 -1.28 9.91
CA LEU A 105 8.85 -0.52 9.08
C LEU A 105 9.12 0.87 9.63
N ILE A 106 8.14 1.51 10.30
CA ILE A 106 8.35 2.80 10.98
C ILE A 106 9.35 2.61 12.12
N ASP A 107 9.13 1.61 12.97
CA ASP A 107 10.02 1.31 14.10
C ASP A 107 11.43 0.96 13.60
N GLN A 108 11.52 0.11 12.57
CA GLN A 108 12.80 -0.25 11.94
C GLN A 108 13.52 0.97 11.35
N TYR A 109 12.82 1.87 10.68
CA TYR A 109 13.41 3.06 10.05
C TYR A 109 13.89 4.08 11.09
N LEU A 110 13.15 4.24 12.18
CA LEU A 110 13.49 5.15 13.27
C LEU A 110 14.46 4.53 14.29
N GLY A 111 14.74 3.23 14.18
CA GLY A 111 15.65 2.49 15.07
C GLY A 111 15.09 2.32 16.49
N ARG A 112 13.80 1.99 16.61
CA ARG A 112 13.07 1.86 17.88
C ARG A 112 12.53 0.45 18.10
#